data_AF-A0A538S204-F1
#
_entry.id   AF-A0A538S204-F1
#
_cell.length_a   1.000
_cell.length_b   1.000
_cell.length_c   1.000
_cell.angle_alpha   90.00
_cell.angle_beta   90.00
_cell.angle_gamma   90.00
#
_symmetry.space_group_name_H-M   'P 1'
#
loop_
_entity.id
_entity.type
_entity.pdbx_description
1 polymer ?
#
loop_
_entity_poly.entity_id
_entity_poly.type
_entity_poly.pdbx_seq_one_letter_code
_entity_poly.pdbx_strand_id
1 'polypeptide(L)'
;MPERTSSPQPTNPVRYDFSLLTDHDLYLFNEGTHYRLYDKLGAHVVTHEGVKGTYFAVWAPNAEAVSVMGDFNGWNRDSQQLRPLGSSGIWQGFLPGLGEGEVYKYYIASRYLGYRVEKADPFAFGSEVPPKTASMVRGLDHAWTDQAWMEQRQTKNSLAAPISVYEVHLGSWMRVPEEGGRSLSYRENALKLAGHVKKLGFTHVELMPVMEHPFYGSWGYQITGYFAPTSRYGTPQDLMYLIDVLHHYGIGVILDWVPAHFPTDQHGLGFFDGTHLYEHADPRKGFHPDWDSFIFNYGRNEVRSFLTSNAMFWLDKYHVDGLRVDAVASMLYLDYSRQEGEWIPNEYGGRENLPAISLLQKLNQVVYEAHPDVQMIAEESTAWPMVSRPTYLGGLGFGLKWDMGWMHDTLTYITKDP
;
A
#
# COMPACT_ATOMS: atom_id res chain seq x y z
N MET A 1 -24.49 -13.97 -7.21
CA MET A 1 -24.68 -12.79 -6.35
C MET A 1 -26.02 -12.95 -5.66
N PRO A 2 -26.14 -12.86 -4.32
CA PRO A 2 -27.44 -12.58 -3.73
C PRO A 2 -27.76 -11.09 -3.98
N GLU A 3 -28.97 -10.81 -4.45
CA GLU A 3 -29.47 -9.44 -4.67
C GLU A 3 -29.43 -8.65 -3.36
N ARG A 4 -28.66 -7.56 -3.34
CA ARG A 4 -28.75 -6.54 -2.29
C ARG A 4 -30.02 -5.74 -2.55
N THR A 5 -31.11 -6.11 -1.89
CA THR A 5 -32.37 -5.36 -1.93
C THR A 5 -32.31 -4.17 -0.98
N SER A 6 -31.62 -3.10 -1.36
CA SER A 6 -31.89 -1.76 -0.82
C SER A 6 -32.53 -0.92 -1.93
N SER A 7 -33.71 -0.38 -1.65
CA SER A 7 -34.36 0.59 -2.53
C SER A 7 -33.43 1.78 -2.73
N PRO A 8 -33.17 2.25 -3.98
CA PRO A 8 -32.26 3.37 -4.21
C PRO A 8 -32.82 4.61 -3.50
N GLN A 9 -32.06 5.15 -2.55
CA GLN A 9 -32.38 6.46 -1.97
C GLN A 9 -32.12 7.53 -3.04
N PRO A 10 -32.91 8.61 -3.10
CA PRO A 10 -32.61 9.73 -3.98
C PRO A 10 -31.24 10.30 -3.60
N THR A 11 -30.28 10.19 -4.53
CA THR A 11 -28.92 10.68 -4.32
C THR A 11 -28.82 12.14 -4.68
N ASN A 12 -28.11 12.90 -3.83
CA ASN A 12 -27.78 14.28 -4.15
C ASN A 12 -26.89 14.33 -5.40
N PRO A 13 -27.03 15.35 -6.26
CA PRO A 13 -26.16 15.50 -7.41
C PRO A 13 -24.71 15.74 -6.97
N VAL A 14 -23.76 15.22 -7.77
CA VAL A 14 -22.33 15.47 -7.57
C VAL A 14 -22.03 16.97 -7.74
N ARG A 15 -21.33 17.53 -6.76
CA ARG A 15 -20.82 18.90 -6.75
C ARG A 15 -19.37 18.93 -7.28
N TYR A 16 -19.04 19.96 -8.06
CA TYR A 16 -17.72 20.10 -8.71
C TYR A 16 -17.02 21.43 -8.40
N ASP A 17 -17.63 22.24 -7.54
CA ASP A 17 -17.16 23.54 -7.06
C ASP A 17 -16.16 23.42 -5.89
N PHE A 18 -15.90 22.19 -5.43
CA PHE A 18 -14.96 21.88 -4.37
C PHE A 18 -13.86 20.92 -4.86
N SER A 19 -12.63 21.17 -4.43
CA SER A 19 -11.48 20.29 -4.64
C SER A 19 -10.56 20.30 -3.43
N LEU A 20 -10.07 19.13 -3.04
CA LEU A 20 -8.93 19.03 -2.11
C LEU A 20 -7.59 19.28 -2.81
N LEU A 21 -7.54 19.16 -4.14
CA LEU A 21 -6.33 19.36 -4.94
C LEU A 21 -6.19 20.82 -5.34
N THR A 22 -5.05 21.40 -4.95
CA THR A 22 -4.60 22.71 -5.41
C THR A 22 -3.76 22.59 -6.69
N ASP A 23 -3.51 23.70 -7.38
CA ASP A 23 -2.59 23.71 -8.53
C ASP A 23 -1.18 23.23 -8.17
N HIS A 24 -0.73 23.48 -6.93
CA HIS A 24 0.54 22.98 -6.44
C HIS A 24 0.53 21.45 -6.25
N ASP A 25 -0.56 20.90 -5.73
CA ASP A 25 -0.71 19.44 -5.60
C ASP A 25 -0.66 18.76 -6.98
N LEU A 26 -1.32 19.35 -7.98
CA LEU A 26 -1.29 18.86 -9.37
C LEU A 26 0.10 18.95 -10.01
N TYR A 27 0.83 20.04 -9.75
CA TYR A 27 2.21 20.19 -10.19
C TYR A 27 3.10 19.09 -9.60
N LEU A 28 3.06 18.91 -8.27
CA LEU A 28 3.86 17.88 -7.59
C LEU A 28 3.48 16.46 -8.04
N PHE A 29 2.19 16.22 -8.29
CA PHE A 29 1.70 14.93 -8.79
C PHE A 29 2.29 14.60 -10.16
N ASN A 30 2.22 15.54 -11.11
CA ASN A 30 2.74 15.37 -12.46
C ASN A 30 4.27 15.25 -12.49
N GLU A 31 4.99 15.94 -11.59
CA GLU A 31 6.45 15.85 -11.44
C GLU A 31 6.91 14.58 -10.71
N GLY A 32 5.99 13.83 -10.09
CA GLY A 32 6.34 12.61 -9.37
C GLY A 32 6.89 12.85 -7.97
N THR A 33 6.61 14.01 -7.38
CA THR A 33 7.17 14.48 -6.10
C THR A 33 6.10 14.81 -5.06
N HIS A 34 4.86 14.35 -5.24
CA HIS A 34 3.82 14.46 -4.22
C HIS A 34 3.84 13.22 -3.31
N TYR A 35 4.30 13.38 -2.07
CA TYR A 35 4.51 12.26 -1.14
C TYR A 35 3.38 12.04 -0.13
N ARG A 36 2.31 12.84 -0.20
CA ARG A 36 1.12 12.72 0.66
C ARG A 36 -0.17 12.67 -0.15
N LEU A 37 -0.16 11.97 -1.29
CA LEU A 37 -1.33 11.91 -2.17
C LEU A 37 -2.56 11.34 -1.48
N TYR A 38 -2.37 10.52 -0.45
CA TYR A 38 -3.45 10.00 0.36
C TYR A 38 -4.28 11.09 1.05
N ASP A 39 -3.77 12.31 1.29
CA ASP A 39 -4.59 13.40 1.86
C ASP A 39 -5.53 14.05 0.81
N LYS A 40 -5.42 13.64 -0.46
CA LYS A 40 -6.03 14.30 -1.62
C LYS A 40 -6.84 13.35 -2.49
N LEU A 41 -6.24 12.21 -2.86
CA LEU A 41 -6.84 11.15 -3.64
C LEU A 41 -7.54 10.15 -2.72
N GLY A 42 -8.49 9.40 -3.28
CA GLY A 42 -9.33 8.48 -2.52
C GLY A 42 -10.67 9.13 -2.14
N ALA A 43 -11.24 8.64 -1.04
CA ALA A 43 -12.52 9.13 -0.51
C ALA A 43 -12.33 9.80 0.86
N HIS A 44 -12.68 11.09 0.94
CA HIS A 44 -12.45 11.95 2.10
C HIS A 44 -13.75 12.53 2.63
N VAL A 45 -14.10 12.23 3.88
CA VAL A 45 -15.26 12.85 4.52
C VAL A 45 -14.89 14.28 4.92
N VAL A 46 -15.59 15.26 4.34
CA VAL A 46 -15.31 16.68 4.53
C VAL A 46 -16.60 17.49 4.68
N THR A 47 -16.48 18.68 5.27
CA THR A 47 -17.57 19.66 5.34
C THR A 47 -17.27 20.81 4.40
N HIS A 48 -18.09 21.01 3.38
CA HIS A 48 -17.97 22.11 2.43
C HIS A 48 -19.24 22.96 2.44
N GLU A 49 -19.09 24.27 2.67
CA GLU A 49 -20.20 25.23 2.81
C GLU A 49 -21.29 24.79 3.80
N GLY A 50 -20.88 24.21 4.93
CA GLY A 50 -21.79 23.72 5.98
C GLY A 50 -22.45 22.38 5.66
N VAL A 51 -22.17 21.75 4.52
CA VAL A 51 -22.70 20.45 4.14
C VAL A 51 -21.62 19.39 4.28
N LYS A 52 -21.88 18.37 5.11
CA LYS A 52 -21.02 17.19 5.24
C LYS A 52 -21.26 16.25 4.05
N GLY A 53 -20.19 15.68 3.51
CA GLY A 53 -20.23 14.72 2.42
C GLY A 53 -18.88 14.05 2.20
N THR A 54 -18.76 13.30 1.11
CA THR A 54 -17.50 12.65 0.73
C THR A 54 -16.98 13.25 -0.56
N TYR A 55 -15.74 13.71 -0.53
CA TYR A 55 -14.97 14.08 -1.70
C TYR A 55 -14.27 12.84 -2.26
N PHE A 56 -14.43 12.59 -3.57
CA PHE A 56 -13.77 11.50 -4.28
C PHE A 56 -12.78 12.05 -5.29
N ALA A 57 -11.61 11.44 -5.39
CA ALA A 57 -10.66 11.72 -6.46
C ALA A 57 -9.86 10.47 -6.87
N VAL A 58 -9.77 10.21 -8.18
CA VAL A 58 -9.09 9.04 -8.74
C VAL A 58 -8.35 9.38 -10.03
N TRP A 59 -7.15 8.83 -10.20
CA TRP A 59 -6.35 9.01 -11.41
C TRP A 59 -6.71 8.00 -12.50
N ALA A 60 -7.24 8.49 -13.62
CA ALA A 60 -7.66 7.69 -14.78
C ALA A 60 -7.58 8.54 -16.07
N PRO A 61 -6.37 8.92 -16.53
CA PRO A 61 -6.17 9.89 -17.60
C PRO A 61 -6.79 9.47 -18.94
N ASN A 62 -6.90 8.17 -19.20
CA ASN A 62 -7.43 7.64 -20.45
C ASN A 62 -8.93 7.33 -20.41
N ALA A 63 -9.60 7.63 -19.28
CA ALA A 63 -11.04 7.47 -19.17
C ALA A 63 -11.79 8.48 -20.05
N GLU A 64 -12.89 8.02 -20.62
CA GLU A 64 -13.96 8.79 -21.24
C GLU A 64 -14.95 9.28 -20.18
N ALA A 65 -15.28 8.43 -19.20
CA ALA A 65 -16.12 8.77 -18.06
C ALA A 65 -15.71 7.95 -16.83
N VAL A 66 -15.88 8.56 -15.66
CA VAL A 66 -15.71 7.90 -14.36
C VAL A 66 -16.91 8.22 -13.49
N SER A 67 -17.49 7.21 -12.86
CA SER A 67 -18.60 7.37 -11.91
C SER A 67 -18.31 6.68 -10.59
N VAL A 68 -18.82 7.23 -9.50
CA VAL A 68 -18.85 6.54 -8.20
C VAL A 68 -20.12 5.69 -8.14
N MET A 69 -19.99 4.41 -7.84
CA MET A 69 -21.12 3.49 -7.67
C MET A 69 -21.04 2.84 -6.29
N GLY A 70 -22.18 2.66 -5.64
CA GLY A 70 -22.23 2.09 -4.29
C GLY A 70 -23.66 1.81 -3.84
N ASP A 71 -23.81 1.41 -2.58
CA ASP A 71 -25.13 1.08 -2.02
C ASP A 71 -26.08 2.31 -2.09
N PHE A 72 -25.55 3.52 -1.91
CA PHE A 72 -26.29 4.78 -1.93
C PHE A 72 -26.98 5.10 -3.27
N ASN A 73 -26.47 4.62 -4.41
CA ASN A 73 -27.07 4.83 -5.73
C ASN A 73 -27.55 3.53 -6.40
N GLY A 74 -27.69 2.45 -5.64
CA GLY A 74 -28.08 1.14 -6.17
C GLY A 74 -27.07 0.59 -7.18
N TRP A 75 -25.79 0.91 -7.02
CA TRP A 75 -24.70 0.51 -7.92
C TRP A 75 -24.87 1.00 -9.37
N ASN A 76 -25.56 2.14 -9.55
CA ASN A 76 -25.83 2.72 -10.87
C ASN A 76 -24.59 3.43 -11.47
N ARG A 77 -24.07 2.85 -12.55
CA ARG A 77 -22.86 3.27 -13.29
C ARG A 77 -22.96 4.66 -13.95
N ASP A 78 -24.17 5.19 -14.15
CA ASP A 78 -24.38 6.42 -14.91
C ASP A 78 -24.75 7.63 -14.03
N SER A 79 -24.97 7.43 -12.73
CA SER A 79 -25.64 8.43 -11.89
C SER A 79 -24.73 9.45 -11.20
N GLN A 80 -23.54 9.04 -10.72
CA GLN A 80 -22.66 9.88 -9.90
C GLN A 80 -21.33 10.08 -10.60
N GLN A 81 -21.40 10.74 -11.76
CA GLN A 81 -20.24 11.01 -12.60
C GLN A 81 -19.28 11.99 -11.90
N LEU A 82 -17.98 11.73 -12.03
CA LEU A 82 -16.91 12.64 -11.66
C LEU A 82 -16.53 13.51 -12.86
N ARG A 83 -15.77 14.58 -12.62
CA ARG A 83 -15.23 15.43 -13.70
C ARG A 83 -13.70 15.43 -13.69
N PRO A 84 -13.06 15.49 -14.88
CA PRO A 84 -11.62 15.61 -14.97
C PRO A 84 -11.17 16.98 -14.45
N LEU A 85 -10.08 17.00 -13.69
CA LEU A 85 -9.46 18.19 -13.15
C LEU A 85 -8.34 18.66 -14.09
N GLY A 86 -8.70 19.57 -15.00
CA GLY A 86 -7.78 20.08 -16.02
C GLY A 86 -7.21 18.96 -16.90
N SER A 87 -5.89 18.97 -17.08
CA SER A 87 -5.16 17.95 -17.85
C SER A 87 -4.42 16.92 -16.99
N SER A 88 -4.66 16.89 -15.67
CA SER A 88 -3.96 16.00 -14.72
C SER A 88 -4.31 14.51 -14.89
N GLY A 89 -5.43 14.22 -15.54
CA GLY A 89 -6.00 12.88 -15.60
C GLY A 89 -6.69 12.43 -14.31
N ILE A 90 -6.75 13.29 -13.28
CA ILE A 90 -7.51 13.04 -12.05
C ILE A 90 -8.98 13.40 -12.28
N TRP A 91 -9.88 12.51 -11.88
CA TRP A 91 -11.32 12.70 -11.87
C TRP A 91 -11.78 12.95 -10.44
N GLN A 92 -12.63 13.96 -10.22
CA GLN A 92 -13.09 14.33 -8.88
C GLN A 92 -14.56 14.70 -8.80
N GLY A 93 -15.08 14.73 -7.57
CA GLY A 93 -16.41 15.22 -7.25
C GLY A 93 -16.72 15.11 -5.75
N PHE A 94 -17.57 16.00 -5.25
CA PHE A 94 -18.07 15.98 -3.89
C PHE A 94 -19.52 15.47 -3.88
N LEU A 95 -19.80 14.44 -3.08
CA LEU A 95 -21.13 13.85 -2.92
C LEU A 95 -21.72 14.25 -1.55
N PRO A 96 -22.67 15.18 -1.50
CA PRO A 96 -23.29 15.63 -0.26
C PRO A 96 -24.08 14.54 0.46
N GLY A 97 -23.93 14.46 1.78
CA GLY A 97 -24.67 13.52 2.63
C GLY A 97 -24.07 12.11 2.69
N LEU A 98 -23.06 11.81 1.88
CA LEU A 98 -22.32 10.54 1.96
C LEU A 98 -21.30 10.60 3.12
N GLY A 99 -21.22 9.53 3.90
CA GLY A 99 -20.40 9.51 5.13
C GLY A 99 -19.55 8.26 5.25
N GLU A 100 -18.97 8.06 6.43
CA GLU A 100 -18.19 6.86 6.74
C GLU A 100 -19.03 5.59 6.70
N GLY A 101 -18.41 4.48 6.31
CA GLY A 101 -19.02 3.16 6.18
C GLY A 101 -19.66 2.92 4.81
N GLU A 102 -19.80 3.95 3.98
CA GLU A 102 -20.35 3.83 2.64
C GLU A 102 -19.47 2.98 1.75
N VAL A 103 -20.07 1.97 1.12
CA VAL A 103 -19.40 1.01 0.24
C VAL A 103 -19.48 1.52 -1.20
N TYR A 104 -18.34 1.59 -1.88
CA TYR A 104 -18.26 2.14 -3.23
C TYR A 104 -17.18 1.48 -4.10
N LYS A 105 -17.30 1.75 -5.40
CA LYS A 105 -16.31 1.49 -6.45
C LYS A 105 -16.32 2.64 -7.45
N TYR A 106 -15.28 2.70 -8.28
CA TYR A 106 -15.31 3.49 -9.51
C TYR A 106 -15.77 2.61 -10.68
N TYR A 107 -16.76 3.08 -11.42
CA TYR A 107 -17.00 2.60 -12.77
C TYR A 107 -16.19 3.46 -13.74
N ILE A 108 -15.32 2.82 -14.51
CA ILE A 108 -14.44 3.50 -15.47
C ILE A 108 -14.81 3.06 -16.88
N ALA A 109 -15.15 4.04 -17.70
CA ALA A 109 -15.32 3.88 -19.13
C ALA A 109 -14.09 4.43 -19.85
N SER A 110 -13.31 3.56 -20.50
CA SER A 110 -12.12 3.97 -21.25
C SER A 110 -12.46 4.55 -22.62
N ARG A 111 -11.62 5.48 -23.11
CA ARG A 111 -11.65 5.92 -24.51
C ARG A 111 -11.19 4.83 -25.48
N TYR A 112 -10.50 3.81 -24.98
CA TYR A 112 -9.89 2.76 -25.79
C TYR A 112 -10.65 1.45 -25.70
N LEU A 113 -10.70 0.74 -26.82
CA LEU A 113 -11.12 -0.67 -26.92
C LEU A 113 -12.55 -0.97 -26.41
N GLY A 114 -13.39 0.05 -26.23
CA GLY A 114 -14.69 -0.11 -25.56
C GLY A 114 -14.57 -0.63 -24.13
N TYR A 115 -13.40 -0.50 -23.50
CA TYR A 115 -13.12 -1.08 -22.19
C TYR A 115 -13.96 -0.39 -21.12
N ARG A 116 -14.65 -1.18 -20.30
CA ARG A 116 -15.51 -0.74 -19.20
C ARG A 116 -15.23 -1.65 -18.00
N VAL A 117 -14.98 -1.07 -16.83
CA VAL A 117 -14.57 -1.86 -15.65
C VAL A 117 -15.06 -1.24 -14.34
N GLU A 118 -15.23 -2.07 -13.32
CA GLU A 118 -15.46 -1.65 -11.94
C GLU A 118 -14.18 -1.85 -11.13
N LYS A 119 -13.68 -0.77 -10.53
CA LYS A 119 -12.42 -0.75 -9.79
C LYS A 119 -12.64 -0.43 -8.33
N ALA A 120 -11.88 -1.11 -7.47
CA ALA A 120 -11.65 -0.62 -6.13
C ALA A 120 -10.83 0.68 -6.21
N ASP A 121 -11.00 1.55 -5.22
CA ASP A 121 -10.23 2.78 -5.12
C ASP A 121 -8.76 2.47 -4.77
N PRO A 122 -7.78 2.88 -5.61
CA PRO A 122 -6.36 2.71 -5.33
C PRO A 122 -5.89 3.35 -4.00
N PHE A 123 -6.59 4.40 -3.55
CA PHE A 123 -6.35 5.15 -2.32
C PHE A 123 -7.44 4.89 -1.26
N ALA A 124 -8.15 3.76 -1.33
CA ALA A 124 -9.11 3.38 -0.30
C ALA A 124 -8.44 3.26 1.08
N PHE A 125 -9.08 3.81 2.12
CA PHE A 125 -8.70 3.58 3.52
C PHE A 125 -9.43 2.41 4.18
N GLY A 126 -10.37 1.80 3.46
CA GLY A 126 -11.07 0.61 3.90
C GLY A 126 -11.63 -0.18 2.73
N SER A 127 -11.94 -1.44 2.99
CA SER A 127 -12.41 -2.43 2.04
C SER A 127 -13.50 -3.30 2.66
N GLU A 128 -14.36 -3.88 1.83
CA GLU A 128 -15.15 -5.02 2.24
C GLU A 128 -14.27 -6.26 2.47
N VAL A 129 -14.70 -7.15 3.36
CA VAL A 129 -14.01 -8.41 3.63
C VAL A 129 -13.96 -9.30 2.37
N PRO A 130 -12.78 -9.76 1.94
CA PRO A 130 -12.66 -10.68 0.81
C PRO A 130 -13.58 -11.92 0.96
N PRO A 131 -14.19 -12.42 -0.13
CA PRO A 131 -13.87 -12.14 -1.54
C PRO A 131 -14.59 -10.92 -2.13
N LYS A 132 -15.28 -10.10 -1.32
CA LYS A 132 -15.83 -8.83 -1.80
C LYS A 132 -14.70 -7.84 -2.09
N THR A 133 -14.95 -6.91 -3.01
CA THR A 133 -13.89 -6.08 -3.61
C THR A 133 -14.21 -4.60 -3.64
N ALA A 134 -15.29 -4.17 -2.99
CA ALA A 134 -15.61 -2.75 -2.92
C ALA A 134 -14.78 -2.05 -1.85
N SER A 135 -14.43 -0.80 -2.12
CA SER A 135 -13.82 0.10 -1.17
C SER A 135 -14.88 0.62 -0.19
N MET A 136 -14.44 1.15 0.94
CA MET A 136 -15.30 1.71 1.96
C MET A 136 -14.78 3.08 2.39
N VAL A 137 -15.68 4.06 2.47
CA VAL A 137 -15.35 5.39 2.98
C VAL A 137 -14.99 5.26 4.46
N ARG A 138 -13.77 5.63 4.83
CA ARG A 138 -13.26 5.56 6.20
C ARG A 138 -12.47 6.82 6.52
N GLY A 139 -12.71 7.40 7.68
CA GLY A 139 -11.76 8.32 8.30
C GLY A 139 -10.59 7.56 8.93
N LEU A 140 -9.53 8.30 9.24
CA LEU A 140 -8.32 7.80 9.90
C LEU A 140 -8.15 8.41 11.30
N ASP A 141 -9.23 8.94 11.87
CA ASP A 141 -9.20 9.52 13.20
C ASP A 141 -8.94 8.44 14.25
N HIS A 142 -7.86 8.62 15.02
CA HIS A 142 -7.49 7.78 16.16
C HIS A 142 -6.78 8.63 17.21
N ALA A 143 -7.18 8.50 18.47
CA ALA A 143 -6.56 9.20 19.58
C ALA A 143 -5.35 8.40 20.09
N TRP A 144 -4.21 8.58 19.43
CA TRP A 144 -2.94 7.96 19.80
C TRP A 144 -2.52 8.30 21.23
N THR A 145 -1.92 7.33 21.91
CA THR A 145 -1.42 7.51 23.28
C THR A 145 0.06 7.13 23.43
N ASP A 146 0.76 6.96 22.31
CA ASP A 146 2.16 6.53 22.18
C ASP A 146 3.18 7.68 22.12
N GLN A 147 2.80 8.91 22.47
CA GLN A 147 3.69 10.08 22.38
C GLN A 147 5.06 9.86 23.04
N ALA A 148 5.10 9.18 24.20
CA ALA A 148 6.35 8.86 24.89
C ALA A 148 7.24 7.87 24.13
N TRP A 149 6.64 6.95 23.37
CA TRP A 149 7.36 6.07 22.45
C TRP A 149 7.93 6.88 21.28
N MET A 150 7.09 7.69 20.63
CA MET A 150 7.48 8.49 19.46
C MET A 150 8.64 9.44 19.77
N GLU A 151 8.65 10.07 20.95
CA GLU A 151 9.76 10.92 21.42
C GLU A 151 11.07 10.15 21.65
N GLN A 152 11.00 8.85 21.95
CA GLN A 152 12.14 8.00 22.25
C GLN A 152 12.50 7.03 21.12
N ARG A 153 11.70 6.98 20.04
CA ARG A 153 11.76 6.00 18.96
C ARG A 153 13.17 5.89 18.39
N GLN A 154 13.84 7.02 18.15
CA GLN A 154 15.22 7.05 17.67
C GLN A 154 16.19 6.23 18.55
N THR A 155 16.06 6.31 19.87
CA THR A 155 16.92 5.56 20.81
C THR A 155 16.65 4.06 20.81
N LYS A 156 15.46 3.65 20.37
CA LYS A 156 15.00 2.25 20.31
C LYS A 156 15.21 1.61 18.94
N ASN A 157 15.30 2.43 17.90
CA ASN A 157 15.26 1.97 16.51
C ASN A 157 16.51 2.37 15.70
N SER A 158 17.46 3.12 16.27
CA SER A 158 18.73 3.44 15.58
C SER A 158 19.59 2.19 15.35
N LEU A 159 20.57 2.28 14.45
CA LEU A 159 21.54 1.22 14.19
C LEU A 159 22.41 0.82 15.41
N ALA A 160 22.46 1.66 16.45
CA ALA A 160 23.16 1.38 17.70
C ALA A 160 22.24 0.79 18.79
N ALA A 161 20.93 0.74 18.55
CA ALA A 161 19.96 0.16 19.46
C ALA A 161 19.94 -1.37 19.34
N PRO A 162 19.53 -2.11 20.39
CA PRO A 162 19.27 -3.54 20.26
C PRO A 162 18.07 -3.76 19.34
N ILE A 163 18.26 -4.52 18.25
CA ILE A 163 17.20 -4.92 17.34
C ILE A 163 17.13 -6.45 17.33
N SER A 164 16.07 -6.96 17.96
CA SER A 164 15.64 -8.36 17.94
C SER A 164 14.17 -8.40 17.57
N VAL A 165 13.86 -9.05 16.45
CA VAL A 165 12.56 -8.98 15.76
C VAL A 165 11.84 -10.32 15.88
N TYR A 166 10.53 -10.26 16.18
CA TYR A 166 9.63 -11.40 16.10
C TYR A 166 8.74 -11.25 14.86
N GLU A 167 8.99 -12.04 13.81
CA GLU A 167 8.21 -12.00 12.56
C GLU A 167 6.86 -12.72 12.74
N VAL A 168 5.77 -12.10 12.28
CA VAL A 168 4.40 -12.55 12.56
C VAL A 168 3.49 -12.40 11.35
N HIS A 169 2.85 -13.50 10.96
CA HIS A 169 1.62 -13.47 10.18
C HIS A 169 0.40 -13.40 11.13
N LEU A 170 -0.22 -12.22 11.25
CA LEU A 170 -1.33 -11.98 12.20
C LEU A 170 -2.48 -12.99 12.04
N GLY A 171 -2.74 -13.39 10.81
CA GLY A 171 -3.83 -14.31 10.52
C GLY A 171 -3.61 -15.74 11.02
N SER A 172 -2.38 -16.20 11.18
CA SER A 172 -2.07 -17.59 11.57
C SER A 172 -1.37 -17.71 12.91
N TRP A 173 -0.92 -16.61 13.51
CA TRP A 173 -0.23 -16.60 14.80
C TRP A 173 -1.06 -17.25 15.92
N MET A 174 -2.34 -16.88 16.03
CA MET A 174 -3.27 -17.48 16.98
C MET A 174 -4.69 -17.52 16.40
N ARG A 175 -5.36 -18.65 16.61
CA ARG A 175 -6.76 -18.89 16.23
C ARG A 175 -7.64 -19.04 17.47
N VAL A 176 -8.94 -18.83 17.31
CA VAL A 176 -9.97 -19.07 18.33
C VAL A 176 -10.68 -20.39 18.02
N PRO A 177 -10.31 -21.53 18.65
CA PRO A 177 -10.90 -22.84 18.36
C PRO A 177 -12.43 -22.87 18.56
N GLU A 178 -12.91 -22.16 19.58
CA GLU A 178 -14.33 -22.11 19.95
C GLU A 178 -15.18 -21.36 18.91
N GLU A 179 -14.55 -20.55 18.05
CA GLU A 179 -15.17 -19.79 16.96
C GLU A 179 -14.77 -20.37 15.59
N GLY A 180 -14.66 -21.70 15.51
CA GLY A 180 -14.39 -22.39 14.24
C GLY A 180 -13.00 -22.11 13.66
N GLY A 181 -12.02 -21.76 14.50
CA GLY A 181 -10.66 -21.47 14.06
C GLY A 181 -10.49 -20.09 13.41
N ARG A 182 -11.39 -19.14 13.70
CA ARG A 182 -11.25 -17.73 13.32
C ARG A 182 -9.88 -17.17 13.72
N SER A 183 -9.29 -16.32 12.87
CA SER A 183 -8.14 -15.47 13.23
C SER A 183 -8.54 -14.42 14.27
N LEU A 184 -7.64 -14.11 15.20
CA LEU A 184 -7.84 -12.97 16.10
C LEU A 184 -8.01 -11.66 15.30
N SER A 185 -8.87 -10.77 15.83
CA SER A 185 -8.96 -9.38 15.37
C SER A 185 -7.71 -8.60 15.77
N TYR A 186 -7.50 -7.40 15.21
CA TYR A 186 -6.39 -6.54 15.63
C TYR A 186 -6.43 -6.23 17.13
N ARG A 187 -7.63 -5.97 17.69
CA ARG A 187 -7.79 -5.69 19.13
C ARG A 187 -7.45 -6.88 20.02
N GLU A 188 -7.83 -8.09 19.60
CA GLU A 188 -7.49 -9.30 20.36
C GLU A 188 -6.00 -9.62 20.26
N ASN A 189 -5.39 -9.40 19.08
CA ASN A 189 -3.95 -9.51 18.90
C ASN A 189 -3.20 -8.52 19.79
N ALA A 190 -3.67 -7.28 19.92
CA ALA A 190 -2.96 -6.20 20.63
C ALA A 190 -2.37 -6.62 21.98
N LEU A 191 -3.22 -7.04 22.92
CA LEU A 191 -2.76 -7.40 24.26
C LEU A 191 -2.02 -8.75 24.28
N LYS A 192 -2.49 -9.72 23.49
CA LYS A 192 -1.91 -11.08 23.47
C LYS A 192 -0.51 -11.06 22.88
N LEU A 193 -0.34 -10.42 21.74
CA LEU A 193 0.93 -10.33 21.02
C LEU A 193 1.92 -9.46 21.80
N ALA A 194 1.52 -8.27 22.25
CA ALA A 194 2.39 -7.40 23.05
C ALA A 194 2.89 -8.11 24.32
N GLY A 195 2.00 -8.77 25.06
CA GLY A 195 2.39 -9.55 26.24
C GLY A 195 3.33 -10.71 25.93
N HIS A 196 3.11 -11.43 24.81
CA HIS A 196 3.95 -12.54 24.38
C HIS A 196 5.35 -12.08 23.97
N VAL A 197 5.44 -11.10 23.08
CA VAL A 197 6.69 -10.52 22.56
C VAL A 197 7.50 -9.91 23.71
N LYS A 198 6.84 -9.18 24.62
CA LYS A 198 7.49 -8.61 25.81
C LYS A 198 8.07 -9.69 26.73
N LYS A 199 7.32 -10.77 26.98
CA LYS A 199 7.76 -11.88 27.82
C LYS A 199 8.99 -12.58 27.26
N LEU A 200 9.09 -12.69 25.93
CA LEU A 200 10.23 -13.32 25.25
C LEU A 200 11.43 -12.38 25.09
N GLY A 201 11.26 -11.07 25.33
CA GLY A 201 12.35 -10.09 25.30
C GLY A 201 12.71 -9.57 23.91
N PHE A 202 11.83 -9.75 22.92
CA PHE A 202 11.97 -9.10 21.62
C PHE A 202 11.74 -7.59 21.73
N THR A 203 12.40 -6.85 20.84
CA THR A 203 12.32 -5.37 20.78
C THR A 203 11.34 -4.87 19.75
N HIS A 204 11.09 -5.68 18.71
CA HIS A 204 10.25 -5.34 17.58
C HIS A 204 9.39 -6.53 17.20
N VAL A 205 8.24 -6.25 16.59
CA VAL A 205 7.50 -7.20 15.78
C VAL A 205 7.63 -6.79 14.30
N GLU A 206 7.85 -7.75 13.42
CA GLU A 206 7.73 -7.53 11.98
C GLU A 206 6.46 -8.23 11.50
N LEU A 207 5.53 -7.46 10.97
CA LEU A 207 4.26 -7.98 10.47
C LEU A 207 4.40 -8.25 8.98
N MET A 208 4.12 -9.49 8.57
CA MET A 208 3.85 -9.80 7.16
C MET A 208 2.76 -8.86 6.61
N PRO A 209 2.66 -8.65 5.28
CA PRO A 209 1.90 -7.53 4.73
C PRO A 209 0.48 -7.44 5.27
N VAL A 210 0.17 -6.32 5.93
CA VAL A 210 -1.14 -6.05 6.54
C VAL A 210 -2.08 -5.32 5.59
N MET A 211 -1.62 -4.91 4.41
CA MET A 211 -2.43 -4.26 3.37
C MET A 211 -3.51 -5.19 2.82
N GLU A 212 -4.58 -4.63 2.26
CA GLU A 212 -5.68 -5.46 1.75
C GLU A 212 -5.26 -6.27 0.52
N HIS A 213 -5.51 -7.58 0.59
CA HIS A 213 -5.15 -8.56 -0.42
C HIS A 213 -6.29 -9.58 -0.60
N PRO A 214 -6.64 -9.97 -1.84
CA PRO A 214 -7.81 -10.80 -2.09
C PRO A 214 -7.58 -12.26 -1.69
N PHE A 215 -6.40 -12.80 -1.98
CA PHE A 215 -6.07 -14.21 -1.77
C PHE A 215 -5.25 -14.41 -0.49
N TYR A 216 -5.83 -15.14 0.47
CA TYR A 216 -5.19 -15.39 1.76
C TYR A 216 -3.90 -16.23 1.67
N GLY A 217 -3.80 -17.12 0.68
CA GLY A 217 -2.62 -17.95 0.45
C GLY A 217 -1.40 -17.19 -0.08
N SER A 218 -1.56 -15.92 -0.46
CA SER A 218 -0.42 -15.05 -0.81
C SER A 218 0.34 -14.55 0.42
N TRP A 219 -0.18 -14.81 1.63
CA TRP A 219 0.32 -14.28 2.91
C TRP A 219 0.40 -12.75 2.99
N GLY A 220 -0.26 -12.06 2.07
CA GLY A 220 -0.28 -10.61 1.98
C GLY A 220 0.55 -10.03 0.83
N TYR A 221 1.43 -10.81 0.18
CA TYR A 221 2.33 -10.28 -0.84
C TYR A 221 1.67 -9.93 -2.18
N GLN A 222 0.40 -10.33 -2.38
CA GLN A 222 -0.38 -9.93 -3.56
C GLN A 222 -1.44 -8.87 -3.18
N ILE A 223 -1.00 -7.62 -3.04
CA ILE A 223 -1.81 -6.50 -2.53
C ILE A 223 -2.73 -5.93 -3.62
N THR A 224 -3.98 -5.61 -3.26
CA THR A 224 -4.89 -4.82 -4.10
C THR A 224 -5.36 -3.51 -3.47
N GLY A 225 -5.31 -3.39 -2.14
CA GLY A 225 -5.63 -2.16 -1.42
C GLY A 225 -4.43 -1.66 -0.63
N TYR A 226 -3.63 -0.80 -1.27
CA TYR A 226 -2.34 -0.36 -0.74
C TYR A 226 -2.47 0.56 0.49
N PHE A 227 -3.54 1.36 0.55
CA PHE A 227 -3.79 2.34 1.62
C PHE A 227 -4.83 1.87 2.65
N ALA A 228 -5.21 0.59 2.63
CA ALA A 228 -6.15 0.01 3.56
C ALA A 228 -5.50 -1.20 4.26
N PRO A 229 -5.56 -1.30 5.59
CA PRO A 229 -5.27 -2.54 6.26
C PRO A 229 -6.34 -3.58 5.92
N THR A 230 -5.98 -4.86 5.89
CA THR A 230 -6.92 -5.92 5.54
C THR A 230 -8.08 -5.94 6.53
N SER A 231 -9.28 -5.92 5.96
CA SER A 231 -10.53 -5.92 6.70
C SER A 231 -10.81 -7.25 7.42
N ARG A 232 -9.99 -8.29 7.18
CA ARG A 232 -10.09 -9.61 7.84
C ARG A 232 -10.03 -9.54 9.37
N TYR A 233 -9.32 -8.55 9.92
CA TYR A 233 -9.05 -8.47 11.36
C TYR A 233 -9.70 -7.26 12.04
N GLY A 234 -10.42 -6.41 11.30
CA GLY A 234 -11.11 -5.25 11.84
C GLY A 234 -10.95 -4.00 10.98
N THR A 235 -11.12 -2.85 11.62
CA THR A 235 -11.06 -1.53 11.00
C THR A 235 -9.64 -0.95 11.00
N PRO A 236 -9.37 0.11 10.20
CA PRO A 236 -8.17 0.92 10.33
C PRO A 236 -7.79 1.30 11.76
N GLN A 237 -8.77 1.75 12.53
CA GLN A 237 -8.59 2.16 13.93
C GLN A 237 -8.23 0.97 14.84
N ASP A 238 -8.64 -0.25 14.50
CA ASP A 238 -8.26 -1.44 15.26
C ASP A 238 -6.80 -1.82 15.03
N LEU A 239 -6.27 -1.60 13.81
CA LEU A 239 -4.83 -1.74 13.55
C LEU A 239 -4.03 -0.63 14.27
N MET A 240 -4.49 0.62 14.22
CA MET A 240 -3.87 1.72 14.98
C MET A 240 -3.81 1.38 16.48
N TYR A 241 -4.89 0.84 17.03
CA TYR A 241 -4.93 0.35 18.42
C TYR A 241 -3.92 -0.77 18.70
N LEU A 242 -3.73 -1.72 17.78
CA LEU A 242 -2.70 -2.76 17.91
C LEU A 242 -1.30 -2.13 18.02
N ILE A 243 -0.99 -1.17 17.15
CA ILE A 243 0.31 -0.50 17.11
C ILE A 243 0.51 0.35 18.38
N ASP A 244 -0.48 1.14 18.78
CA ASP A 244 -0.46 1.95 20.01
C ASP A 244 -0.17 1.06 21.24
N VAL A 245 -0.84 -0.10 21.34
CA VAL A 245 -0.58 -1.06 22.43
C VAL A 245 0.83 -1.64 22.39
N LEU A 246 1.38 -1.95 21.20
CA LEU A 246 2.76 -2.43 21.07
C LEU A 246 3.76 -1.37 21.54
N HIS A 247 3.55 -0.11 21.15
CA HIS A 247 4.36 1.04 21.59
C HIS A 247 4.33 1.22 23.11
N HIS A 248 3.17 1.09 23.76
CA HIS A 248 3.05 1.10 25.23
C HIS A 248 3.85 -0.01 25.92
N TYR A 249 4.02 -1.15 25.26
CA TYR A 249 4.85 -2.26 25.75
C TYR A 249 6.34 -2.06 25.44
N GLY A 250 6.70 -0.96 24.76
CA GLY A 250 8.04 -0.64 24.31
C GLY A 250 8.52 -1.58 23.21
N ILE A 251 7.62 -1.96 22.30
CA ILE A 251 7.86 -2.84 21.16
C ILE A 251 7.63 -2.05 19.89
N GLY A 252 8.64 -1.98 19.02
CA GLY A 252 8.49 -1.34 17.72
C GLY A 252 7.80 -2.24 16.69
N VAL A 253 7.22 -1.63 15.66
CA VAL A 253 6.46 -2.29 14.60
C VAL A 253 7.11 -2.04 13.25
N ILE A 254 7.50 -3.12 12.58
CA ILE A 254 7.99 -3.12 11.22
C ILE A 254 6.90 -3.75 10.34
N LEU A 255 6.62 -3.17 9.17
CA LEU A 255 5.72 -3.78 8.20
C LEU A 255 6.49 -4.28 6.99
N ASP A 256 6.16 -5.49 6.55
CA ASP A 256 6.44 -5.89 5.18
C ASP A 256 5.63 -5.02 4.22
N TRP A 257 6.36 -4.34 3.34
CA TRP A 257 5.84 -3.43 2.33
C TRP A 257 6.22 -3.93 0.94
N VAL A 258 5.25 -3.98 0.03
CA VAL A 258 5.38 -4.72 -1.25
C VAL A 258 5.26 -3.79 -2.47
N PRO A 259 6.32 -3.04 -2.82
CA PRO A 259 6.38 -2.18 -4.00
C PRO A 259 6.84 -2.92 -5.27
N ALA A 260 7.22 -4.19 -5.17
CA ALA A 260 7.82 -4.94 -6.26
C ALA A 260 6.81 -5.28 -7.37
N HIS A 261 5.56 -5.58 -6.99
CA HIS A 261 4.56 -6.09 -7.92
C HIS A 261 3.14 -5.96 -7.36
N PHE A 262 2.15 -6.28 -8.20
CA PHE A 262 0.74 -6.37 -7.82
C PHE A 262 0.01 -7.42 -8.66
N PRO A 263 -1.03 -8.10 -8.14
CA PRO A 263 -1.70 -9.17 -8.85
C PRO A 263 -2.58 -8.67 -10.00
N THR A 264 -3.04 -9.59 -10.85
CA THR A 264 -3.81 -9.30 -12.07
C THR A 264 -5.32 -9.17 -11.83
N ASP A 265 -5.78 -9.22 -10.58
CA ASP A 265 -7.20 -9.08 -10.21
C ASP A 265 -7.84 -7.84 -10.84
N GLN A 266 -8.97 -8.04 -11.52
CA GLN A 266 -9.63 -7.00 -12.29
C GLN A 266 -10.06 -5.79 -11.43
N HIS A 267 -10.44 -5.99 -10.16
CA HIS A 267 -10.81 -4.87 -9.29
C HIS A 267 -9.60 -4.04 -8.82
N GLY A 268 -8.38 -4.58 -8.91
CA GLY A 268 -7.14 -3.93 -8.51
C GLY A 268 -6.56 -2.99 -9.57
N LEU A 269 -5.24 -2.78 -9.53
CA LEU A 269 -4.57 -1.74 -10.33
C LEU A 269 -4.37 -2.10 -11.81
N GLY A 270 -4.44 -3.38 -12.19
CA GLY A 270 -4.10 -3.83 -13.55
C GLY A 270 -5.02 -3.25 -14.61
N PHE A 271 -4.44 -2.74 -15.70
CA PHE A 271 -5.16 -2.16 -16.84
C PHE A 271 -6.22 -1.11 -16.44
N PHE A 272 -5.88 -0.27 -15.44
CA PHE A 272 -6.82 0.46 -14.62
C PHE A 272 -7.87 1.28 -15.40
N ASP A 273 -7.42 2.04 -16.39
CA ASP A 273 -8.24 2.97 -17.19
C ASP A 273 -8.40 2.51 -18.66
N GLY A 274 -8.20 1.22 -18.91
CA GLY A 274 -8.16 0.64 -20.26
C GLY A 274 -6.81 0.78 -20.97
N THR A 275 -5.77 1.15 -20.22
CA THR A 275 -4.37 1.15 -20.65
C THR A 275 -3.47 0.58 -19.55
N HIS A 276 -2.22 0.26 -19.88
CA HIS A 276 -1.19 -0.06 -18.89
C HIS A 276 -0.79 1.20 -18.12
N LEU A 277 -1.55 1.48 -17.06
CA LEU A 277 -1.47 2.72 -16.28
C LEU A 277 -0.43 2.62 -15.18
N TYR A 278 -0.63 1.67 -14.25
CA TYR A 278 0.25 1.41 -13.12
C TYR A 278 1.38 0.46 -13.49
N GLU A 279 1.10 -0.54 -14.32
CA GLU A 279 2.08 -1.47 -14.87
C GLU A 279 2.76 -0.94 -16.13
N HIS A 280 3.93 -1.48 -16.44
CA HIS A 280 4.61 -1.18 -17.70
C HIS A 280 3.95 -1.90 -18.88
N ALA A 281 3.75 -1.22 -20.01
CA ALA A 281 3.04 -1.78 -21.17
C ALA A 281 3.76 -2.93 -21.87
N ASP A 282 5.10 -2.90 -21.90
CA ASP A 282 5.91 -4.02 -22.38
C ASP A 282 5.96 -5.12 -21.31
N PRO A 283 5.41 -6.33 -21.56
CA PRO A 283 5.35 -7.41 -20.58
C PRO A 283 6.74 -7.90 -20.15
N ARG A 284 7.78 -7.71 -20.97
CA ARG A 284 9.17 -8.06 -20.62
C ARG A 284 9.72 -7.19 -19.48
N LYS A 285 9.08 -6.06 -19.20
CA LYS A 285 9.39 -5.14 -18.09
C LYS A 285 8.24 -5.04 -17.07
N GLY A 286 7.02 -5.33 -17.50
CA GLY A 286 5.79 -5.09 -16.75
C GLY A 286 5.14 -6.31 -16.12
N PHE A 287 5.74 -7.50 -16.20
CA PHE A 287 5.12 -8.73 -15.71
C PHE A 287 6.15 -9.72 -15.15
N HIS A 288 5.93 -10.23 -13.93
CA HIS A 288 6.72 -11.32 -13.36
C HIS A 288 6.17 -12.68 -13.83
N PRO A 289 6.94 -13.45 -14.63
CA PRO A 289 6.45 -14.70 -15.19
C PRO A 289 6.25 -15.81 -14.14
N ASP A 290 7.11 -15.88 -13.12
CA ASP A 290 7.02 -16.92 -12.08
C ASP A 290 5.89 -16.66 -11.06
N TRP A 291 5.41 -15.42 -10.97
CA TRP A 291 4.44 -14.99 -9.95
C TRP A 291 3.08 -14.61 -10.51
N ASP A 292 2.91 -14.67 -11.83
CA ASP A 292 1.71 -14.26 -12.56
C ASP A 292 1.16 -12.88 -12.12
N SER A 293 2.05 -11.89 -12.03
CA SER A 293 1.74 -10.57 -11.46
C SER A 293 2.37 -9.43 -12.26
N PHE A 294 1.75 -8.25 -12.20
CA PHE A 294 2.24 -7.05 -12.85
C PHE A 294 3.36 -6.38 -12.06
N ILE A 295 4.28 -5.75 -12.79
CA ILE A 295 5.36 -4.92 -12.25
C ILE A 295 4.98 -3.46 -12.48
N PHE A 296 5.09 -2.65 -11.43
CA PHE A 296 4.86 -1.21 -11.51
C PHE A 296 5.78 -0.54 -12.54
N ASN A 297 5.24 0.42 -13.28
CA ASN A 297 6.02 1.29 -14.15
C ASN A 297 6.73 2.36 -13.33
N TYR A 298 7.88 2.01 -12.74
CA TYR A 298 8.69 2.90 -11.92
C TYR A 298 9.23 4.14 -12.66
N GLY A 299 9.17 4.15 -14.00
CA GLY A 299 9.54 5.31 -14.82
C GLY A 299 8.44 6.37 -14.90
N ARG A 300 7.22 6.07 -14.44
CA ARG A 300 6.08 6.99 -14.51
C ARG A 300 5.93 7.78 -13.21
N ASN A 301 5.90 9.10 -13.33
CA ASN A 301 5.91 10.03 -12.20
C ASN A 301 4.77 9.80 -11.20
N GLU A 302 3.56 9.61 -11.70
CA GLU A 302 2.37 9.41 -10.86
C GLU A 302 2.43 8.06 -10.12
N VAL A 303 3.02 7.03 -10.74
CA VAL A 303 3.24 5.71 -10.11
C VAL A 303 4.31 5.80 -9.03
N ARG A 304 5.39 6.57 -9.26
CA ARG A 304 6.39 6.86 -8.23
C ARG A 304 5.75 7.59 -7.05
N SER A 305 4.93 8.60 -7.30
CA SER A 305 4.20 9.33 -6.25
C SER A 305 3.22 8.43 -5.48
N PHE A 306 2.54 7.50 -6.16
CA PHE A 306 1.68 6.50 -5.53
C PHE A 306 2.46 5.65 -4.53
N LEU A 307 3.58 5.05 -4.97
CA LEU A 307 4.40 4.18 -4.13
C LEU A 307 5.07 4.94 -2.97
N THR A 308 5.64 6.11 -3.24
CA THR A 308 6.24 6.93 -2.17
C THR A 308 5.18 7.44 -1.19
N SER A 309 4.01 7.85 -1.66
CA SER A 309 2.88 8.20 -0.78
C SER A 309 2.42 7.01 0.04
N ASN A 310 2.51 5.79 -0.49
CA ASN A 310 2.12 4.59 0.23
C ASN A 310 3.07 4.24 1.38
N ALA A 311 4.38 4.33 1.17
CA ALA A 311 5.34 4.18 2.26
C ALA A 311 5.12 5.25 3.34
N MET A 312 4.99 6.51 2.95
CA MET A 312 4.72 7.63 3.87
C MET A 312 3.40 7.46 4.63
N PHE A 313 2.38 6.88 4.00
CA PHE A 313 1.08 6.66 4.62
C PHE A 313 1.16 5.78 5.88
N TRP A 314 1.89 4.67 5.81
CA TRP A 314 2.05 3.75 6.94
C TRP A 314 2.84 4.40 8.08
N LEU A 315 3.87 5.19 7.76
CA LEU A 315 4.67 5.93 8.74
C LEU A 315 3.86 7.07 9.38
N ASP A 316 3.12 7.85 8.57
CA ASP A 316 2.39 9.04 9.02
C ASP A 316 1.10 8.71 9.77
N LYS A 317 0.30 7.76 9.27
CA LYS A 317 -1.05 7.50 9.77
C LYS A 317 -1.12 6.33 10.75
N TYR A 318 -0.18 5.39 10.66
CA TYR A 318 -0.14 4.20 11.50
C TYR A 318 1.06 4.14 12.45
N HIS A 319 1.94 5.15 12.43
CA HIS A 319 3.08 5.29 13.34
C HIS A 319 4.08 4.11 13.30
N VAL A 320 4.12 3.32 12.22
CA VAL A 320 5.05 2.18 12.18
C VAL A 320 6.51 2.66 12.19
N ASP A 321 7.38 1.87 12.80
CA ASP A 321 8.78 2.22 13.08
C ASP A 321 9.72 1.79 11.95
N GLY A 322 9.22 1.02 10.98
CA GLY A 322 10.00 0.65 9.82
C GLY A 322 9.21 -0.07 8.76
N LEU A 323 9.81 -0.15 7.57
CA LEU A 323 9.28 -0.89 6.44
C LEU A 323 10.35 -1.85 5.92
N ARG A 324 9.97 -3.11 5.71
CA ARG A 324 10.82 -4.12 5.08
C ARG A 324 10.32 -4.41 3.67
N VAL A 325 11.22 -4.35 2.69
CA VAL A 325 10.94 -4.64 1.29
C VAL A 325 11.44 -6.04 0.96
N ASP A 326 10.50 -6.92 0.63
CA ASP A 326 10.78 -8.26 0.12
C ASP A 326 11.20 -8.23 -1.35
N ALA A 327 12.05 -9.18 -1.74
CA ALA A 327 12.46 -9.45 -3.10
C ALA A 327 12.96 -8.21 -3.86
N VAL A 328 13.82 -7.38 -3.25
CA VAL A 328 14.36 -6.17 -3.90
C VAL A 328 15.08 -6.50 -5.22
N ALA A 329 15.68 -7.68 -5.32
CA ALA A 329 16.27 -8.17 -6.57
C ALA A 329 15.26 -8.19 -7.74
N SER A 330 13.99 -8.51 -7.48
CA SER A 330 12.93 -8.51 -8.50
C SER A 330 12.69 -7.13 -9.11
N MET A 331 12.95 -6.07 -8.34
CA MET A 331 12.88 -4.69 -8.80
C MET A 331 14.15 -4.27 -9.55
N LEU A 332 15.33 -4.67 -9.05
CA LEU A 332 16.63 -4.21 -9.52
C LEU A 332 17.03 -4.72 -10.90
N TYR A 333 16.50 -5.87 -11.32
CA TYR A 333 16.96 -6.53 -12.56
C TYR A 333 15.85 -6.73 -13.58
N LEU A 334 16.12 -6.31 -14.82
CA LEU A 334 15.23 -6.48 -15.97
C LEU A 334 15.10 -7.95 -16.41
N ASP A 335 16.09 -8.78 -16.07
CA ASP A 335 16.15 -10.21 -16.38
C ASP A 335 15.76 -11.11 -15.19
N TYR A 336 15.24 -10.54 -14.10
CA TYR A 336 14.79 -11.33 -12.94
C TYR A 336 13.74 -12.37 -13.38
N SER A 337 14.02 -13.65 -13.11
CA SER A 337 13.18 -14.79 -13.52
C SER A 337 12.91 -14.87 -15.03
N ARG A 338 13.85 -14.44 -15.88
CA ARG A 338 13.71 -14.49 -17.34
C ARG A 338 14.90 -15.18 -18.01
N GLN A 339 14.64 -15.90 -19.09
CA GLN A 339 15.69 -16.50 -19.92
C GLN A 339 16.26 -15.49 -20.92
N GLU A 340 17.37 -15.86 -21.58
CA GLU A 340 17.93 -15.07 -22.67
C GLU A 340 16.90 -14.88 -23.80
N GLY A 341 16.75 -13.63 -24.26
CA GLY A 341 15.75 -13.27 -25.28
C GLY A 341 14.37 -12.90 -24.73
N GLU A 342 14.09 -13.15 -23.44
CA GLU A 342 12.81 -12.82 -22.80
C GLU A 342 12.81 -11.44 -22.11
N TRP A 343 13.95 -10.74 -22.09
CA TRP A 343 14.11 -9.42 -21.47
C TRP A 343 14.84 -8.45 -22.41
N ILE A 344 14.84 -7.16 -22.06
CA ILE A 344 15.51 -6.10 -22.83
C ILE A 344 16.46 -5.34 -21.89
N PRO A 345 17.70 -5.05 -22.31
CA PRO A 345 18.61 -4.24 -21.52
C PRO A 345 18.12 -2.80 -21.32
N ASN A 346 18.72 -2.14 -20.33
CA ASN A 346 18.58 -0.70 -20.13
C ASN A 346 19.28 0.09 -21.25
N GLU A 347 19.13 1.42 -21.24
CA GLU A 347 19.69 2.32 -22.25
C GLU A 347 21.22 2.27 -22.37
N TYR A 348 21.92 1.72 -21.37
CA TYR A 348 23.38 1.53 -21.36
C TYR A 348 23.80 0.08 -21.68
N GLY A 349 22.87 -0.80 -22.03
CA GLY A 349 23.15 -2.20 -22.36
C GLY A 349 23.21 -3.15 -21.17
N GLY A 350 22.95 -2.68 -19.95
CA GLY A 350 22.98 -3.47 -18.72
C GLY A 350 21.64 -4.10 -18.35
N ARG A 351 21.65 -4.97 -17.33
CA ARG A 351 20.46 -5.64 -16.78
C ARG A 351 19.77 -4.85 -15.67
N GLU A 352 20.36 -3.74 -15.24
CA GLU A 352 19.89 -2.92 -14.13
C GLU A 352 18.63 -2.14 -14.51
N ASN A 353 17.60 -2.22 -13.69
CA ASN A 353 16.36 -1.48 -13.83
C ASN A 353 16.52 -0.07 -13.24
N LEU A 354 17.06 0.86 -14.05
CA LEU A 354 17.38 2.22 -13.60
C LEU A 354 16.20 2.99 -12.97
N PRO A 355 14.97 2.92 -13.52
CA PRO A 355 13.81 3.52 -12.88
C PRO A 355 13.52 2.98 -11.48
N ALA A 356 13.65 1.66 -11.26
CA ALA A 356 13.47 1.05 -9.94
C ALA A 356 14.55 1.50 -8.96
N ILE A 357 15.82 1.52 -9.39
CA ILE A 357 16.95 2.01 -8.58
C ILE A 357 16.71 3.47 -8.16
N SER A 358 16.33 4.33 -9.11
CA SER A 358 16.00 5.73 -8.86
C SER A 358 14.83 5.88 -7.88
N LEU A 359 13.79 5.06 -8.01
CA LEU A 359 12.67 5.05 -7.07
C LEU A 359 13.15 4.69 -5.66
N LEU A 360 13.88 3.59 -5.48
CA LEU A 360 14.35 3.13 -4.16
C LEU A 360 15.25 4.16 -3.49
N GLN A 361 16.19 4.76 -4.23
CA GLN A 361 17.05 5.81 -3.72
C GLN A 361 16.26 7.04 -3.27
N LYS A 362 15.33 7.51 -4.12
CA LYS A 362 14.53 8.69 -3.80
C LYS A 362 13.55 8.42 -2.66
N LEU A 363 12.93 7.26 -2.64
CA LEU A 363 12.04 6.80 -1.57
C LEU A 363 12.76 6.84 -0.22
N ASN A 364 13.92 6.19 -0.11
CA ASN A 364 14.68 6.16 1.14
C ASN A 364 15.09 7.57 1.57
N GLN A 365 15.54 8.43 0.64
CA GLN A 365 15.83 9.83 0.98
C GLN A 365 14.63 10.56 1.58
N VAL A 366 13.46 10.44 0.94
CA VAL A 366 12.22 11.10 1.38
C VAL A 366 11.75 10.57 2.74
N VAL A 367 11.81 9.24 2.93
CA VAL A 367 11.43 8.61 4.20
C VAL A 367 12.34 9.08 5.32
N TYR A 368 13.66 9.05 5.16
CA TYR A 368 14.59 9.48 6.22
C TYR A 368 14.61 11.00 6.44
N GLU A 369 14.21 11.81 5.45
CA GLU A 369 14.02 13.26 5.63
C GLU A 369 12.79 13.56 6.49
N ALA A 370 11.68 12.85 6.26
CA ALA A 370 10.44 13.06 7.01
C ALA A 370 10.40 12.33 8.36
N HIS A 371 11.02 11.16 8.44
CA HIS A 371 11.06 10.25 9.59
C HIS A 371 12.50 9.77 9.83
N PRO A 372 13.37 10.60 10.42
CA PRO A 372 14.79 10.28 10.60
C PRO A 372 15.05 9.13 11.59
N ASP A 373 14.03 8.68 12.29
CA ASP A 373 14.05 7.72 13.39
C ASP A 373 13.40 6.36 13.07
N VAL A 374 13.05 6.12 11.80
CA VAL A 374 12.53 4.83 11.30
C VAL A 374 13.63 3.96 10.69
N GLN A 375 13.33 2.71 10.33
CA GLN A 375 14.22 1.86 9.55
C GLN A 375 13.59 1.40 8.24
N MET A 376 14.33 1.55 7.14
CA MET A 376 14.02 0.92 5.86
C MET A 376 14.91 -0.31 5.70
N ILE A 377 14.32 -1.48 5.50
CA ILE A 377 15.00 -2.79 5.51
C ILE A 377 14.82 -3.46 4.15
N ALA A 378 15.87 -4.05 3.59
CA ALA A 378 15.82 -4.76 2.31
C ALA A 378 16.11 -6.25 2.46
N GLU A 379 15.34 -7.10 1.80
CA GLU A 379 15.79 -8.43 1.39
C GLU A 379 16.28 -8.35 -0.05
N GLU A 380 17.56 -8.68 -0.26
CA GLU A 380 18.20 -8.64 -1.57
C GLU A 380 19.19 -9.81 -1.69
N SER A 381 18.95 -10.69 -2.66
CA SER A 381 19.55 -12.03 -2.75
C SER A 381 20.57 -12.23 -3.88
N THR A 382 20.97 -11.19 -4.60
CA THR A 382 21.90 -11.26 -5.75
C THR A 382 23.24 -10.57 -5.52
N ALA A 383 23.56 -10.26 -4.26
CA ALA A 383 24.78 -9.55 -3.85
C ALA A 383 24.94 -8.15 -4.47
N TRP A 384 23.82 -7.43 -4.68
CA TRP A 384 23.87 -6.02 -5.09
C TRP A 384 24.72 -5.23 -4.08
N PRO A 385 25.70 -4.43 -4.55
CA PRO A 385 26.59 -3.70 -3.64
C PRO A 385 25.85 -2.56 -2.96
N MET A 386 26.26 -2.22 -1.74
CA MET A 386 25.84 -0.97 -1.08
C MET A 386 24.32 -0.80 -0.88
N VAL A 387 23.56 -1.89 -0.77
CA VAL A 387 22.11 -1.86 -0.47
C VAL A 387 21.81 -1.00 0.76
N SER A 388 22.51 -1.26 1.86
CA SER A 388 22.36 -0.53 3.13
C SER A 388 23.40 0.58 3.32
N ARG A 389 23.68 1.35 2.26
CA ARG A 389 24.57 2.53 2.29
C ARG A 389 23.86 3.79 1.82
N PRO A 390 24.31 4.99 2.24
CA PRO A 390 23.72 6.25 1.80
C PRO A 390 23.73 6.43 0.29
N THR A 391 22.68 7.07 -0.22
CA THR A 391 22.48 7.31 -1.66
C THR A 391 23.54 8.22 -2.27
N TYR A 392 24.08 9.18 -1.52
CA TYR A 392 25.18 10.05 -1.98
C TYR A 392 26.52 9.32 -2.15
N LEU A 393 26.65 8.08 -1.65
CA LEU A 393 27.79 7.18 -1.92
C LEU A 393 27.49 6.16 -3.03
N GLY A 394 26.32 6.27 -3.68
CA GLY A 394 25.86 5.31 -4.69
C GLY A 394 25.10 4.10 -4.12
N GLY A 395 24.75 4.10 -2.83
CA GLY A 395 23.91 3.06 -2.23
C GLY A 395 22.42 3.18 -2.58
N LEU A 396 21.63 2.17 -2.20
CA LEU A 396 20.16 2.21 -2.35
C LEU A 396 19.47 3.01 -1.24
N GLY A 397 20.17 3.30 -0.15
CA GLY A 397 19.67 4.12 0.95
C GLY A 397 18.94 3.36 2.06
N PHE A 398 18.89 2.03 2.03
CA PHE A 398 18.30 1.26 3.15
C PHE A 398 19.17 1.39 4.42
N GLY A 399 18.54 1.28 5.59
CA GLY A 399 19.24 1.25 6.88
C GLY A 399 19.81 -0.13 7.19
N LEU A 400 19.08 -1.18 6.81
CA LEU A 400 19.42 -2.58 7.07
C LEU A 400 19.21 -3.44 5.82
N LYS A 401 19.93 -4.56 5.74
CA LYS A 401 19.77 -5.59 4.71
C LYS A 401 19.75 -6.96 5.39
N TRP A 402 18.79 -7.82 5.03
CA TRP A 402 18.80 -9.23 5.43
C TRP A 402 20.04 -9.95 4.85
N ASP A 403 20.76 -10.67 5.70
CA ASP A 403 21.91 -11.49 5.28
C ASP A 403 21.44 -12.88 4.86
N MET A 404 21.00 -12.98 3.60
CA MET A 404 20.53 -14.24 3.02
C MET A 404 21.65 -15.29 2.92
N GLY A 405 22.91 -14.86 2.79
CA GLY A 405 24.07 -15.75 2.76
C GLY A 405 24.29 -16.40 4.12
N TRP A 406 24.33 -15.60 5.19
CA TRP A 406 24.42 -16.10 6.56
C TRP A 406 23.29 -17.08 6.90
N MET A 407 22.05 -16.75 6.51
CA MET A 407 20.88 -17.62 6.73
C MET A 407 21.08 -18.98 6.04
N HIS A 408 21.42 -18.97 4.75
CA HIS A 408 21.61 -20.20 3.97
C HIS A 408 22.76 -21.06 4.52
N ASP A 409 23.90 -20.43 4.81
CA ASP A 409 25.09 -21.10 5.35
C ASP A 409 24.80 -21.72 6.73
N THR A 410 24.15 -20.97 7.62
CA THR A 410 23.82 -21.42 8.98
C THR A 410 22.86 -22.61 8.96
N LEU A 411 21.77 -22.52 8.20
CA LEU A 411 20.81 -23.63 8.09
C LEU A 411 21.45 -24.85 7.43
N THR A 412 22.20 -24.66 6.35
CA THR A 412 22.91 -25.75 5.68
C THR A 412 23.90 -26.44 6.61
N TYR A 413 24.63 -25.66 7.42
CA TYR A 413 25.55 -26.20 8.41
C TYR A 413 24.83 -27.06 9.47
N ILE A 414 23.72 -26.57 10.04
CA ILE A 414 22.94 -27.30 11.06
C ILE A 414 22.37 -28.63 10.54
N THR A 415 22.15 -28.77 9.22
CA THR A 415 21.66 -30.03 8.63
C THR A 415 22.73 -31.12 8.46
N LYS A 416 24.01 -30.82 8.69
CA LYS A 416 25.10 -31.80 8.57
C LYS A 416 25.18 -32.69 9.81
N ASP A 417 25.56 -33.95 9.60
CA ASP A 417 25.83 -34.91 10.68
C ASP A 417 27.06 -34.43 11.51
N PRO A 418 26.98 -34.33 12.85
CA PRO A 418 28.03 -33.77 13.71
C PRO A 418 29.42 -34.42 13.65
#